data_AF-A0A2U1URN8-F1
#
_entry.id   AF-A0A2U1URN8-F1
#
_cell.length_a   1.000
_cell.length_b   1.000
_cell.length_c   1.000
_cell.angle_alpha   90.00
_cell.angle_beta   90.00
_cell.angle_gamma   90.00
#
_symmetry.space_group_name_H-M   'P 1'
#
loop_
_entity.id
_entity.type
_entity.pdbx_description
1 polymer ?
#
loop_
_entity_poly.entity_id
_entity_poly.type
_entity_poly.pdbx_seq_one_letter_code
_entity_poly.pdbx_strand_id
1 'polypeptide(L)' 'MAANLTKTAIRGLKTKSTSYYVWSNSAQRSTGRLGVKVQPSGSKVFYFRYYVEKGKKRDSFS' A
#
# COMPACT_ATOMS: atom_id res chain seq x y z
N MET A 1 10.95 5.31 -0.11
CA MET A 1 10.51 6.57 -0.76
C MET A 1 9.00 6.57 -0.84
N ALA A 2 8.36 7.64 -0.34
CA ALA A 2 6.92 7.84 -0.46
C ALA A 2 6.65 8.67 -1.74
N ALA A 3 5.60 8.34 -2.49
CA ALA A 3 5.31 8.95 -3.78
C ALA A 3 3.82 9.31 -3.92
N ASN A 4 3.50 10.32 -4.73
CA ASN A 4 2.12 10.57 -5.13
C ASN A 4 1.71 9.53 -6.16
N LEU A 5 0.87 8.57 -5.75
CA LEU A 5 0.39 7.47 -6.60
C LEU A 5 -0.73 7.95 -7.53
N THR A 6 -0.39 8.79 -8.50
CA THR A 6 -1.31 9.17 -9.58
C THR A 6 -1.40 8.06 -10.63
N LYS A 7 -2.48 8.06 -11.42
CA LYS A 7 -2.65 7.12 -12.56
C LYS A 7 -1.43 7.12 -13.48
N THR A 8 -0.89 8.29 -13.80
CA THR A 8 0.28 8.45 -14.66
C THR A 8 1.54 7.89 -13.99
N ALA A 9 1.75 8.17 -12.71
CA ALA A 9 2.90 7.65 -11.96
C ALA A 9 2.88 6.11 -11.90
N ILE A 10 1.73 5.51 -11.60
CA ILE A 10 1.57 4.05 -11.54
C ILE A 10 1.85 3.40 -12.91
N ARG A 11 1.35 4.00 -13.99
CA ARG A 11 1.64 3.56 -15.37
C ARG A 11 3.12 3.65 -15.70
N GLY A 12 3.81 4.69 -15.22
CA GLY A 12 5.24 4.90 -15.43
C GLY A 12 6.18 3.96 -14.68
N LEU A 13 5.70 3.23 -13.66
CA LEU A 13 6.55 2.32 -12.88
C LEU A 13 7.10 1.19 -13.75
N LYS A 14 8.43 1.12 -13.87
CA LYS A 14 9.17 0.11 -14.63
C LYS A 14 9.38 -1.17 -13.83
N THR A 15 9.42 -2.30 -14.50
CA THR A 15 9.82 -3.57 -13.89
C THR A 15 11.29 -3.55 -13.50
N LYS A 16 11.64 -4.39 -12.54
CA LYS A 16 13.01 -4.64 -12.09
C LYS A 16 13.19 -6.16 -11.98
N SER A 17 14.44 -6.63 -11.83
CA SER A 17 14.75 -8.04 -11.58
C SER A 17 14.11 -8.59 -10.30
N THR A 18 13.84 -7.71 -9.33
CA THR A 18 13.18 -8.05 -8.06
C THR A 18 11.90 -7.23 -7.86
N SER A 19 10.95 -7.80 -7.13
CA SER A 19 9.72 -7.09 -6.81
C SER A 19 9.99 -5.94 -5.84
N TYR A 20 9.33 -4.80 -6.04
CA TYR A 20 9.46 -3.65 -5.14
C TYR A 20 8.11 -2.98 -4.87
N TYR A 21 8.06 -2.21 -3.78
CA TYR A 21 6.87 -1.50 -3.35
C TYR A 21 7.05 0.01 -3.52
N VAL A 22 6.00 0.67 -3.98
CA VAL A 22 5.85 2.13 -3.96
C VAL A 22 4.67 2.48 -3.07
N TRP A 23 4.91 3.26 -2.03
CA TRP A 23 3.88 3.67 -1.06
C TRP A 23 3.41 5.09 -1.35
N SER A 24 2.11 5.32 -1.19
CA SER A 24 1.54 6.66 -1.28
C SER A 24 2.12 7.55 -0.18
N ASN A 25 2.30 8.84 -0.48
CA ASN A 25 2.69 9.84 0.51
C ASN A 25 1.52 10.37 1.35
N SER A 26 0.35 9.71 1.35
CA SER A 26 -0.72 10.14 2.24
C SER A 26 -0.24 10.05 3.70
N ALA A 27 -0.12 11.22 4.31
CA ALA A 27 0.35 11.44 5.68
C ALA A 27 -0.81 11.51 6.68
N GLN A 28 -1.99 11.03 6.30
CA GLN A 28 -3.13 11.01 7.20
C GLN A 28 -2.85 10.00 8.32
N ARG A 29 -2.61 10.55 9.52
CA ARG A 29 -2.37 9.80 10.75
C ARG A 29 -3.55 8.83 10.94
N SER A 30 -3.27 7.63 11.44
CA SER A 30 -4.25 6.57 11.77
C SER A 30 -5.13 6.00 10.64
N THR A 31 -4.95 6.37 9.36
CA THR A 31 -5.84 5.93 8.27
C THR A 31 -5.25 4.88 7.31
N GLY A 32 -4.00 4.45 7.54
CA GLY A 32 -3.32 3.51 6.65
C GLY A 32 -2.77 4.15 5.36
N ARG A 33 -2.12 3.35 4.52
CA ARG A 33 -1.42 3.77 3.30
C ARG A 33 -1.66 2.81 2.16
N LEU A 34 -2.04 3.37 1.01
CA LEU A 34 -2.06 2.65 -0.26
C LEU A 34 -0.63 2.45 -0.77
N GLY A 35 -0.37 1.31 -1.40
CA GLY A 35 0.87 1.01 -2.09
C GLY A 35 0.64 0.15 -3.31
N VAL A 36 1.65 0.09 -4.17
CA VAL A 36 1.68 -0.76 -5.36
C VAL A 36 2.93 -1.63 -5.29
N LYS A 37 2.75 -2.95 -5.39
CA LYS A 37 3.82 -3.90 -5.63
C LYS A 37 3.99 -4.08 -7.14
N VAL A 38 5.18 -3.80 -7.64
CA VAL A 38 5.55 -4.07 -9.03
C VAL A 38 6.32 -5.39 -9.05
N GLN A 39 5.81 -6.34 -9.82
CA GLN A 39 6.44 -7.64 -10.01
C GLN A 39 7.41 -7.59 -11.20
N PRO A 40 8.44 -8.46 -11.23
CA PRO A 40 9.34 -8.57 -12.39
C PRO A 40 8.59 -8.85 -13.70
N SER A 41 7.47 -9.57 -13.63
CA SER A 41 6.60 -9.88 -14.78
C SER A 41 5.87 -8.68 -15.39
N GLY A 42 5.89 -7.51 -14.74
CA GLY A 42 5.09 -6.35 -15.14
C GLY A 42 3.76 -6.21 -14.41
N SER A 43 3.32 -7.26 -13.74
CA SER A 43 2.10 -7.22 -12.93
C SER A 43 2.21 -6.20 -11.80
N LYS A 44 1.15 -5.40 -11.63
CA LYS A 44 1.03 -4.38 -10.59
C LYS A 44 -0.09 -4.80 -9.65
N VAL A 45 0.21 -4.93 -8.36
CA VAL A 45 -0.76 -5.34 -7.33
C VAL A 45 -0.92 -4.22 -6.32
N PHE A 46 -2.16 -3.84 -6.06
CA PHE A 46 -2.49 -2.80 -5.08
C PHE A 46 -2.54 -3.41 -3.67
N TYR A 47 -1.92 -2.72 -2.72
CA TYR A 47 -1.89 -3.08 -1.31
C TYR A 47 -2.38 -1.92 -0.47
N PHE A 48 -3.15 -2.21 0.57
CA PHE A 48 -3.52 -1.24 1.59
C PHE A 48 -2.96 -1.71 2.93
N ARG A 49 -2.09 -0.89 3.54
CA ARG A 49 -1.53 -1.14 4.87
C ARG A 49 -2.26 -0.27 5.87
N TYR A 50 -2.89 -0.85 6.87
CA TYR A 50 -3.57 -0.11 7.93
C TYR A 50 -3.09 -0.60 9.28
N TYR A 51 -3.20 0.28 10.27
CA TYR A 51 -2.94 -0.09 11.65
C TYR A 51 -4.22 -0.70 12.22
N VAL A 52 -4.11 -1.92 12.73
CA VAL A 52 -5.14 -2.50 13.59
C VAL A 52 -4.70 -2.19 15.01
N GLU A 53 -5.51 -1.43 15.75
CA GLU A 53 -5.33 -1.36 17.20
C GLU A 53 -5.45 -2.78 17.78
N LYS A 54 -4.35 -3.32 18.29
CA LYS A 54 -4.39 -4.52 19.12
C LYS A 54 -5.04 -4.12 20.45
N GLY A 55 -6.30 -4.50 20.67
CA GLY A 55 -6.86 -4.46 22.03
C GLY A 55 -8.34 -4.13 22.21
N LYS A 56 -9.14 -3.82 21.18
CA LYS A 56 -10.59 -3.86 21.37
C LYS A 56 -11.05 -5.31 21.37
N LYS A 57 -11.10 -5.91 22.56
CA LYS A 57 -11.95 -7.08 22.84
C LYS A 57 -13.29 -6.78 22.20
N ARG A 58 -13.68 -7.59 21.21
CA ARG A 58 -15.10 -7.69 20.87
C ARG A 58 -15.71 -8.26 22.13
N ASP A 59 -16.38 -7.43 22.92
CA ASP A 59 -17.34 -7.93 23.88
C ASP A 59 -18.40 -8.64 23.04
N SER A 60 -18.21 -9.94 22.90
CA SER A 60 -19.22 -10.87 22.43
C SER A 60 -20.37 -10.73 23.41
N PHE A 61 -21.40 -10.00 23.01
CA PHE A 61 -22.70 -10.07 23.67
C PHE A 61 -23.13 -11.54 23.65
N SER A 62 -23.34 -12.08 24.85
CA SER A 62 -23.86 -13.41 25.12
C SER A 62 -25.27 -13.60 24.55
#